data_AF-A0A699V449-F1
#
_entry.id   AF-A0A699V449-F1
#
_cell.length_a   1.000
_cell.length_b   1.000
_cell.length_c   1.000
_cell.angle_alpha   90.00
_cell.angle_beta   90.00
_cell.angle_gamma   90.00
#
_symmetry.space_group_name_H-M   'P 1'
#
loop_
_entity.id
_entity.type
_entity.pdbx_description
1 polymer ?
#
loop_
_entity_poly.entity_id
_entity_poly.type
_entity_poly.pdbx_seq_one_letter_code
_entity_poly.pdbx_strand_id
1 'polypeptide(L)' 'MDQQSPEYSPPEAGLVVPVFQKGDDPIDAINHMMSFLTSVVASRYPATNNQLRTSSNPRQQAIINNGRVTIQPIQGRQN' A
#
# COMPACT_ATOMS: atom_id res chain seq x y z
N MET A 1 33.58 -20.55 25.26
CA MET A 1 33.87 -20.19 23.86
C MET A 1 32.60 -20.43 23.10
N ASP A 2 31.76 -19.40 23.07
CA ASP A 2 30.40 -19.46 22.55
C ASP A 2 30.46 -19.20 21.04
N GLN A 3 30.09 -20.21 20.25
CA GLN A 3 29.99 -20.06 18.80
C GLN A 3 28.69 -19.32 18.49
N GLN A 4 28.82 -18.04 18.18
CA GLN A 4 27.73 -17.21 17.71
C GLN A 4 27.34 -17.67 16.29
N SER A 5 26.15 -18.22 16.15
CA SER A 5 25.52 -18.45 14.85
C SER A 5 25.30 -17.12 14.13
N PRO A 6 25.57 -16.98 12.82
CA PRO A 6 25.18 -15.78 12.11
C PRO A 6 23.66 -15.71 12.08
N GLU A 7 23.10 -14.66 12.67
CA GLU A 7 21.70 -14.29 12.49
C GLU A 7 21.43 -14.18 10.98
N TYR A 8 20.62 -15.09 10.47
CA TYR A 8 20.16 -15.05 9.09
C TYR A 8 19.22 -13.85 8.96
N SER A 9 19.77 -12.70 8.55
CA SER A 9 18.95 -11.58 8.12
C SER A 9 18.11 -12.03 6.92
N PRO A 10 16.82 -11.68 6.84
CA PRO A 10 16.03 -11.94 5.64
C PRO A 10 16.75 -11.31 4.45
N PRO A 11 16.83 -11.96 3.29
CA PRO A 11 17.39 -11.31 2.12
C PRO A 11 16.56 -10.06 1.86
N GLU A 12 17.23 -8.91 1.88
CA GLU A 12 16.75 -7.66 1.36
C GLU A 12 16.07 -7.97 0.02
N ALA A 13 14.75 -7.77 -0.07
CA ALA A 13 13.89 -8.39 -1.07
C ALA A 13 14.48 -8.28 -2.49
N GLY A 14 15.23 -9.31 -2.88
CA GLY A 14 15.97 -9.33 -4.13
C GLY A 14 14.97 -9.39 -5.26
N LEU A 15 14.99 -8.39 -6.13
CA LEU A 15 14.15 -8.36 -7.32
C LEU A 15 14.51 -9.57 -8.21
N VAL A 16 13.69 -10.61 -8.17
CA VAL A 16 13.87 -11.79 -9.05
C VAL A 16 13.42 -11.39 -10.45
N VAL A 17 14.39 -11.21 -11.35
CA VAL A 17 14.12 -10.86 -12.76
C VAL A 17 13.72 -12.13 -13.53
N PRO A 18 12.56 -12.15 -14.21
CA PRO A 18 12.20 -13.27 -15.05
C PRO A 18 13.08 -13.35 -16.30
N VAL A 19 13.52 -14.56 -16.64
CA VAL A 19 14.36 -14.86 -17.81
C VAL A 19 13.57 -15.72 -18.77
N PHE A 20 13.57 -15.37 -20.05
CA PHE A 20 12.88 -16.09 -21.10
C PHE A 20 13.86 -16.63 -22.15
N GLN A 21 13.62 -17.83 -22.63
CA GLN A 21 14.45 -18.52 -23.62
C GLN A 21 13.76 -18.64 -24.98
N LYS A 22 14.56 -18.86 -26.02
CA LYS A 22 14.09 -19.05 -27.40
C LYS A 22 13.38 -20.40 -27.51
N GLY A 23 12.06 -20.41 -27.32
CA GLY A 23 11.23 -21.61 -27.31
C GLY A 23 10.11 -21.56 -26.27
N ASP A 24 10.17 -20.59 -25.35
CA ASP A 24 9.07 -20.33 -24.42
C ASP A 24 7.84 -19.88 -25.19
N ASP A 25 6.66 -20.28 -24.69
CA ASP A 25 5.41 -19.83 -25.26
C ASP A 25 5.31 -18.30 -25.15
N PRO A 26 5.12 -17.57 -26.27
CA PRO A 26 5.10 -16.12 -26.23
C PRO A 26 3.98 -15.54 -25.35
N ILE A 27 2.86 -16.24 -25.21
CA ILE A 27 1.73 -15.80 -24.39
C ILE A 27 2.08 -15.95 -22.91
N ASP A 28 2.65 -17.09 -22.52
CA ASP A 28 3.12 -17.31 -21.15
C ASP A 28 4.22 -16.33 -20.75
N ALA A 29 5.16 -16.04 -21.65
CA ALA A 29 6.22 -15.06 -21.41
C ALA A 29 5.64 -13.65 -21.16
N ILE A 30 4.65 -13.23 -21.95
CA ILE A 30 3.96 -11.94 -21.79
C ILE A 30 3.20 -11.90 -20.46
N ASN A 31 2.42 -12.93 -20.14
CA ASN A 31 1.65 -12.99 -18.90
C ASN A 31 2.57 -12.91 -17.68
N HIS A 32 3.70 -13.61 -17.71
CA HIS A 32 4.66 -13.60 -16.62
C HIS A 32 5.34 -12.22 -16.45
N MET A 33 5.71 -11.54 -17.55
CA MET A 33 6.22 -10.16 -17.50
C MET A 33 5.19 -9.20 -16.89
N MET A 34 3.92 -9.32 -17.30
CA MET A 34 2.83 -8.49 -16.78
C MET A 34 2.62 -8.71 -15.28
N SER A 35 2.62 -9.96 -14.82
CA SER A 35 2.54 -10.30 -13.40
C SER A 35 3.72 -9.75 -12.60
N PHE A 36 4.94 -9.88 -13.13
CA PHE A 36 6.15 -9.34 -12.50
C PHE A 36 6.07 -7.81 -12.34
N LEU A 37 5.74 -7.07 -13.41
CA LEU A 37 5.58 -5.62 -13.35
C LEU A 37 4.51 -5.20 -12.34
N THR A 38 3.38 -5.91 -12.29
CA THR A 38 2.31 -5.67 -11.31
C THR A 38 2.83 -5.84 -9.88
N SER A 39 3.59 -6.90 -9.61
CA SER A 39 4.20 -7.15 -8.31
C SER A 39 5.18 -6.05 -7.90
N VAL A 40 6.06 -5.62 -8.83
CA VAL A 40 7.01 -4.52 -8.59
C VAL A 40 6.30 -3.21 -8.30
N VAL A 41 5.28 -2.87 -9.09
CA VAL A 41 4.50 -1.65 -8.91
C VAL A 41 3.76 -1.67 -7.58
N ALA A 42 3.10 -2.78 -7.23
CA ALA A 42 2.38 -2.91 -5.95
C ALA A 42 3.33 -2.90 -4.74
N SER A 43 4.55 -3.44 -4.88
CA SER A 43 5.56 -3.42 -3.84
C SER A 43 6.10 -2.01 -3.58
N ARG A 44 6.37 -1.23 -4.63
CA ARG A 44 6.94 0.12 -4.50
C ARG A 44 5.90 1.21 -4.20
N TYR A 45 4.65 0.98 -4.58
CA TYR A 45 3.56 1.92 -4.36
C TYR A 45 2.41 1.20 -3.66
N PRO A 46 2.48 1.06 -2.32
CA PRO A 46 1.37 0.50 -1.55
C PRO A 46 0.10 1.32 -1.77
N ALA A 47 -1.04 0.66 -1.86
CA ALA A 47 -2.31 1.34 -1.96
C ALA A 47 -2.52 2.25 -0.74
N THR A 48 -2.73 3.55 -0.98
CA THR A 48 -3.08 4.50 0.08
C THR A 48 -4.55 4.26 0.47
N ASN A 49 -4.78 3.82 1.71
CA ASN A 49 -6.10 3.54 2.26
C ASN A 49 -6.89 4.83 2.55
N ASN A 50 -7.39 5.49 1.49
CA ASN A 50 -8.13 6.76 1.55
C ASN A 50 -9.63 6.58 1.83
N GLN A 51 -10.02 5.54 2.54
CA GLN A 51 -11.44 5.29 2.83
C GLN A 51 -11.93 6.21 3.96
N LEU A 52 -13.08 6.84 3.77
CA LEU A 52 -13.77 7.55 4.84
C LEU A 52 -14.23 6.53 5.89
N ARG A 53 -13.73 6.66 7.12
CA ARG A 53 -14.06 5.77 8.23
C ARG A 53 -14.67 6.58 9.37
N THR A 54 -15.82 6.13 9.86
CA THR A 54 -16.44 6.67 11.07
C THR A 54 -15.96 5.86 12.27
N SER A 55 -15.34 6.52 13.25
CA SER A 55 -15.01 5.90 14.53
C SER A 55 -16.14 6.13 15.52
N SER A 56 -16.60 5.08 16.21
CA SER A 56 -17.65 5.16 17.24
C SER A 56 -17.10 5.24 18.67
N ASN A 57 -15.80 5.54 18.87
CA ASN A 57 -15.16 5.53 20.19
C ASN A 57 -15.37 6.87 20.94
N PRO A 58 -16.23 6.93 21.99
CA PRO A 58 -16.50 8.16 22.72
C PRO A 58 -15.34 8.56 23.66
N ARG A 59 -14.42 7.64 23.96
CA ARG A 59 -13.34 7.87 24.94
C ARG A 59 -12.15 8.64 24.36
N GLN A 60 -12.08 8.78 23.04
CA GLN A 60 -10.95 9.40 22.34
C GLN A 60 -11.47 10.30 21.23
N GLN A 61 -11.87 11.51 21.60
CA GLN A 61 -12.06 12.56 20.60
C GLN A 61 -10.70 12.95 20.04
N ALA A 62 -10.56 12.94 18.71
CA ALA A 62 -9.36 13.42 18.06
C ALA A 62 -9.29 14.96 18.17
N ILE A 63 -8.17 15.48 18.68
CA ILE A 63 -7.89 16.92 18.63
C ILE A 63 -7.23 17.20 17.27
N ILE A 64 -7.98 17.83 16.35
CA ILE A 64 -7.52 18.15 14.99
C ILE A 64 -7.06 19.62 14.96
N ASN A 65 -5.75 19.83 14.88
CA ASN A 65 -5.13 21.17 14.92
C ASN A 65 -5.06 21.87 13.55
N ASN A 66 -5.21 21.14 12.44
CA ASN A 66 -5.00 21.64 11.08
C ASN A 66 -6.18 21.29 10.16
N GLY A 67 -6.44 22.10 9.12
CA GLY A 67 -7.44 21.81 8.08
C GLY A 67 -8.90 21.86 8.53
N ARG A 68 -9.17 22.34 9.76
CA ARG A 68 -10.52 22.49 10.30
C ARG A 68 -11.15 23.78 9.79
N VAL A 69 -12.33 23.68 9.18
CA VAL A 69 -13.15 24.83 8.75
C VAL A 69 -14.45 24.83 9.54
N THR A 70 -14.84 25.99 10.05
CA THR A 70 -16.13 26.20 10.73
C THR A 70 -17.17 26.70 9.73
N ILE A 71 -18.36 26.10 9.73
CA ILE A 71 -19.46 26.51 8.86
C ILE A 71 -20.59 27.06 9.73
N GLN A 72 -21.10 28.25 9.40
CA GLN A 72 -22.28 28.82 10.05
C GLN A 72 -23.52 28.41 9.23
N PRO A 73 -24.45 27.62 9.80
CA PRO A 73 -25.66 27.25 9.08
C PRO A 73 -26.55 28.48 8.92
N ILE A 74 -27.03 28.72 7.70
CA ILE A 74 -28.07 29.72 7.45
C ILE A 74 -29.40 29.00 7.57
N GLN A 75 -30.25 29.45 8.48
CA GLN A 75 -31.59 28.90 8.61
C GLN A 75 -32.39 29.28 7.36
N GLY A 76 -32.88 28.27 6.63
CA GLY A 76 -33.70 28.48 5.45
C GLY A 76 -34.93 29.33 5.80
N ARG A 77 -35.14 30.41 5.05
CA ARG A 77 -36.35 31.23 5.18
C ARG A 77 -37.51 30.46 4.53
N GLN A 78 -38.47 30.03 5.35
CA GLN A 78 -39.77 29.56 4.88
C GLN A 78 -40.52 30.78 4.29
N ASN A 79 -41.03 30.67 3.06
CA ASN A 79 -41.90 31.67 2.43
C ASN A 79 -43.35 31.19 2.48
#